data_AF-A0A933WDB8-F1
#
_entry.id   AF-A0A933WDB8-F1
#
_cell.length_a   1.000
_cell.length_b   1.000
_cell.length_c   1.000
_cell.angle_alpha   90.00
_cell.angle_beta   90.00
_cell.angle_gamma   90.00
#
_symmetry.space_group_name_H-M   'P 1'
#
loop_
_entity.id
_entity.type
_entity.pdbx_description
1 polymer ?
#
loop_
_entity_poly.entity_id
_entity_poly.type
_entity_poly.pdbx_seq_one_letter_code
_entity_poly.pdbx_strand_id
1 'polypeptide(L)'
;MTATYKDLIDTVIKREFGILGRDRMMGILKDLKMEVDAAGLLKSNGATISDLERLLQLLSEKYGAVAVMGCKIAVGRMARESNLELPTILK
;
A
#
# COMPACT_ATOMS: atom_id res chain seq x y z
N MET A 1 5.33 -4.91 18.40
CA MET A 1 4.08 -5.28 17.70
C MET A 1 4.48 -5.83 16.36
N THR A 2 3.96 -7.00 15.97
CA THR A 2 4.19 -7.59 14.64
C THR A 2 3.25 -6.90 13.66
N ALA A 3 3.78 -6.27 12.61
CA ALA A 3 2.95 -5.67 11.57
C ALA A 3 2.33 -6.76 10.68
N THR A 4 1.19 -6.42 10.08
CA THR A 4 0.44 -7.25 9.14
C THR A 4 0.50 -6.65 7.73
N TYR A 5 0.06 -7.39 6.70
CA TYR A 5 -0.09 -6.81 5.35
C TYR A 5 -1.07 -5.65 5.31
N LYS A 6 -2.07 -5.64 6.20
CA LYS A 6 -2.97 -4.50 6.37
C LYS A 6 -2.17 -3.26 6.77
N ASP A 7 -1.27 -3.37 7.74
CA ASP A 7 -0.44 -2.24 8.20
C ASP A 7 0.51 -1.75 7.10
N LEU A 8 1.04 -2.66 6.28
CA LEU A 8 1.83 -2.30 5.10
C LEU A 8 0.99 -1.53 4.08
N ILE A 9 -0.21 -2.00 3.77
CA ILE A 9 -1.15 -1.33 2.86
C ILE A 9 -1.56 0.03 3.40
N ASP A 10 -1.92 0.12 4.69
CA ASP A 10 -2.27 1.38 5.36
C ASP A 10 -1.14 2.40 5.28
N THR A 11 0.11 1.93 5.40
CA THR A 11 1.31 2.77 5.25
C THR A 11 1.45 3.31 3.83
N VAL A 12 1.21 2.47 2.81
CA VAL A 12 1.19 2.91 1.41
C VAL A 12 0.08 3.93 1.20
N ILE A 13 -1.15 3.64 1.63
CA ILE A 13 -2.32 4.51 1.43
C ILE A 13 -2.10 5.88 2.07
N LYS A 14 -1.67 5.93 3.33
CA LYS A 14 -1.41 7.20 4.04
C LYS A 14 -0.35 8.03 3.35
N ARG A 15 0.71 7.39 2.86
CA ARG A 15 1.77 8.08 2.14
C ARG A 15 1.26 8.65 0.81
N GLU A 16 0.57 7.83 0.02
CA GLU A 16 0.07 8.23 -1.29
C GLU A 16 -1.07 9.26 -1.20
N PHE A 17 -1.83 9.29 -0.09
CA PHE A 17 -2.73 10.40 0.21
C PHE A 17 -1.98 11.74 0.29
N GLY A 18 -0.77 11.77 0.85
CA GLY A 18 0.06 12.96 0.92
C GLY A 18 0.77 13.33 -0.38
N ILE A 19 1.04 12.35 -1.25
CA ILE A 19 1.80 12.56 -2.51
C ILE A 19 0.85 12.78 -3.70
N LEU A 20 -0.07 11.85 -3.93
CA LEU A 20 -0.99 11.87 -5.07
C LEU A 20 -2.28 12.65 -4.76
N GLY A 21 -2.60 12.83 -3.48
CA GLY A 21 -3.85 13.39 -3.02
C GLY A 21 -4.94 12.33 -2.82
N ARG A 22 -5.88 12.65 -1.92
CA ARG A 22 -6.95 11.73 -1.51
C ARG A 22 -7.79 11.25 -2.70
N ASP A 23 -8.23 12.14 -3.60
CA ASP A 23 -9.15 11.77 -4.68
C ASP A 23 -8.56 10.73 -5.64
N ARG A 24 -7.28 10.90 -6.01
CA ARG A 24 -6.56 9.98 -6.90
C ARG A 24 -6.39 8.61 -6.25
N MET A 25 -5.99 8.60 -4.98
CA MET A 25 -5.79 7.36 -4.25
C MET A 25 -7.12 6.64 -3.99
N MET A 26 -8.20 7.37 -3.69
CA MET A 26 -9.54 6.79 -3.58
C MET A 26 -9.99 6.15 -4.91
N GLY A 27 -9.60 6.72 -6.05
CA GLY A 27 -9.81 6.09 -7.37
C GLY A 27 -9.10 4.75 -7.50
N ILE A 28 -7.83 4.66 -7.12
CA ILE A 28 -7.07 3.40 -7.10
C ILE A 28 -7.70 2.37 -6.17
N LEU A 29 -8.07 2.78 -4.95
CA LEU A 29 -8.68 1.89 -3.97
C LEU A 29 -10.03 1.35 -4.47
N LYS A 30 -10.81 2.18 -5.16
CA LYS A 30 -12.06 1.76 -5.80
C LYS A 30 -11.83 0.72 -6.89
N ASP A 31 -10.82 0.92 -7.75
CA ASP A 31 -10.46 -0.04 -8.80
C ASP A 31 -10.06 -1.41 -8.22
N LEU A 32 -9.43 -1.40 -7.04
CA LEU A 32 -9.00 -2.61 -6.31
C LEU A 32 -10.09 -3.18 -5.39
N LYS A 33 -11.28 -2.56 -5.33
CA LYS A 33 -12.37 -2.91 -4.38
C LYS A 33 -11.91 -2.91 -2.92
N MET A 34 -10.96 -2.03 -2.59
CA MET A 34 -10.46 -1.82 -1.23
C MET A 34 -11.24 -0.71 -0.54
N GLU A 35 -11.90 -1.04 0.56
CA GLU A 35 -12.56 -0.03 1.39
C GLU A 35 -11.62 0.51 2.47
N VAL A 36 -11.61 1.84 2.59
CA VAL A 36 -10.90 2.55 3.65
C VAL A 36 -11.86 3.39 4.48
N ASP A 37 -11.47 3.70 5.71
CA ASP A 37 -12.16 4.65 6.57
C ASP A 37 -11.77 6.11 6.27
N ALA A 38 -12.33 7.04 7.06
CA ALA A 38 -12.05 8.47 6.93
C ALA A 38 -10.59 8.84 7.25
N ALA A 39 -9.82 7.96 7.89
CA ALA A 39 -8.41 8.13 8.19
C ALA A 39 -7.49 7.52 7.11
N GLY A 40 -8.06 6.89 6.07
CA GLY A 40 -7.30 6.20 5.03
C GLY A 40 -6.74 4.85 5.51
N LEU A 41 -7.41 4.20 6.47
CA LEU A 41 -7.09 2.86 6.93
C LEU A 41 -8.02 1.84 6.28
N LEU A 42 -7.45 0.73 5.81
CA LEU A 42 -8.18 -0.39 5.25
C LEU A 42 -9.15 -0.95 6.29
N LYS A 43 -10.42 -1.16 5.90
CA LYS A 43 -11.41 -1.79 6.77
C LYS A 43 -11.25 -3.30 6.88
N SER A 44 -10.64 -3.92 5.87
CA SER A 44 -10.42 -5.37 5.85
C SER A 44 -9.29 -5.77 6.80
N ASN A 45 -9.56 -6.78 7.63
CA ASN A 45 -8.54 -7.42 8.48
C ASN A 45 -7.81 -8.59 7.78
N GLY A 46 -8.26 -8.98 6.58
CA GLY A 46 -7.75 -10.15 5.85
C GLY A 46 -6.79 -9.79 4.71
N ALA A 47 -6.10 -8.66 4.78
CA ALA A 47 -5.19 -8.23 3.73
C ALA A 47 -4.05 -9.24 3.53
N THR A 48 -3.73 -9.50 2.26
CA THR A 48 -2.70 -10.46 1.84
C THR A 48 -1.54 -9.77 1.13
N ILE A 49 -0.47 -10.50 0.86
CA ILE A 49 0.62 -10.02 0.00
C ILE A 49 0.11 -9.65 -1.39
N SER A 50 -0.82 -10.41 -1.95
CA SER A 50 -1.39 -10.17 -3.28
C SER A 50 -2.14 -8.84 -3.35
N ASP A 51 -2.77 -8.43 -2.26
CA ASP A 51 -3.45 -7.14 -2.17
C ASP A 51 -2.44 -5.99 -2.19
N LEU A 52 -1.34 -6.13 -1.44
CA LEU A 52 -0.23 -5.18 -1.44
C LEU A 52 0.47 -5.11 -2.82
N GLU A 53 0.70 -6.25 -3.46
CA GLU A 53 1.28 -6.31 -4.80
C GLU A 53 0.38 -5.60 -5.83
N ARG A 54 -0.92 -5.89 -5.84
CA ARG A 54 -1.87 -5.23 -6.74
C ARG A 54 -1.94 -3.72 -6.52
N LEU A 55 -1.89 -3.27 -5.27
CA LEU A 55 -1.85 -1.86 -4.94
C LEU A 55 -0.65 -1.15 -5.55
N LEU A 56 0.54 -1.71 -5.33
CA LEU A 56 1.80 -1.15 -5.82
C LEU A 56 1.90 -1.25 -7.35
N GLN A 57 1.42 -2.34 -7.94
CA GLN A 57 1.33 -2.52 -9.38
C GLN A 57 0.49 -1.40 -10.01
N LEU A 58 -0.73 -1.19 -9.51
CA LEU A 58 -1.64 -0.17 -10.06
C LEU A 58 -1.12 1.26 -9.85
N LEU A 59 -0.45 1.52 -8.73
CA LEU A 59 0.26 2.79 -8.50
C LEU A 59 1.38 3.01 -9.53
N SER A 60 2.19 1.98 -9.80
CA SER A 60 3.25 2.02 -10.80
C SER A 60 2.70 2.24 -12.21
N GLU A 61 1.62 1.56 -12.57
CA GLU A 61 0.99 1.66 -13.89
C GLU A 61 0.39 3.04 -14.14
N LYS A 62 -0.24 3.66 -13.13
CA LYS A 62 -0.91 4.96 -13.29
C LYS A 62 0.03 6.16 -13.10
N TYR A 63 1.02 6.06 -12.22
CA TYR A 63 1.84 7.20 -11.79
C TYR A 63 3.35 6.98 -11.96
N GLY A 64 3.75 5.83 -12.49
CA GLY A 64 5.14 5.47 -12.73
C GLY A 64 5.86 4.94 -11.48
N ALA A 65 7.08 4.44 -11.70
CA ALA A 65 7.89 3.79 -10.67
C ALA A 65 8.21 4.68 -9.46
N VAL A 66 8.14 6.02 -9.61
CA VAL A 66 8.43 6.98 -8.55
C VAL A 66 7.42 6.87 -7.40
N ALA A 67 6.14 6.64 -7.69
CA ALA A 67 5.10 6.46 -6.67
C ALA A 67 5.39 5.24 -5.78
N VAL A 68 5.92 4.17 -6.36
CA VAL A 68 6.25 2.92 -5.66
C VAL A 68 7.58 3.01 -4.92
N MET A 69 8.60 3.63 -5.52
CA MET A 69 9.94 3.75 -4.94
C MET A 69 9.93 4.48 -3.59
N GLY A 70 9.06 5.47 -3.44
CA GLY A 70 8.86 6.14 -2.17
C GLY A 70 8.51 5.15 -1.06
N CYS A 71 7.56 4.27 -1.30
CA CYS A 71 7.07 3.30 -0.33
C CYS A 71 8.09 2.22 0.04
N LYS A 72 9.09 1.95 -0.80
CA LYS A 72 10.06 0.84 -0.64
C LYS A 72 10.75 0.82 0.72
N ILE A 73 11.19 1.99 1.23
CA ILE A 73 11.92 2.05 2.50
C ILE A 73 11.02 1.73 3.70
N ALA A 74 9.85 2.38 3.79
CA ALA A 74 8.95 2.22 4.93
C ALA A 74 8.31 0.82 4.95
N VAL A 75 7.77 0.39 3.81
CA VAL A 75 7.15 -0.94 3.66
C VAL A 75 8.21 -2.03 3.81
N GLY A 76 9.39 -1.86 3.23
CA GLY A 76 10.51 -2.80 3.33
C GLY A 76 11.02 -2.99 4.75
N ARG A 77 11.14 -1.89 5.50
CA ARG A 77 11.52 -1.94 6.92
C ARG A 77 10.47 -2.68 7.75
N MET A 78 9.20 -2.31 7.64
CA MET A 78 8.11 -2.95 8.39
C MET A 78 7.98 -4.44 8.07
N ALA A 79 8.09 -4.81 6.79
CA ALA A 79 8.02 -6.20 6.36
C ALA A 79 9.17 -7.02 6.97
N ARG A 80 10.40 -6.52 6.94
CA ARG A 80 11.57 -7.18 7.56
C ARG A 80 11.43 -7.32 9.07
N GLU A 81 11.02 -6.25 9.76
CA GLU A 81 10.82 -6.26 11.21
C GLU A 81 9.71 -7.24 11.65
N SER A 82 8.79 -7.57 10.74
CA SER A 82 7.63 -8.44 11.01
C SER A 82 7.72 -9.81 10.33
N ASN A 83 8.86 -10.14 9.72
CA ASN A 83 9.09 -11.37 8.96
C ASN A 83 8.03 -11.63 7.86
N LEU A 84 7.56 -10.56 7.21
CA LEU A 84 6.64 -10.61 6.07
C LEU A 84 7.42 -10.63 4.76
N GLU A 85 6.84 -11.25 3.74
CA GLU A 85 7.39 -11.21 2.40
C GLU A 85 7.21 -9.82 1.77
N LEU A 86 8.26 -9.39 1.07
CA LEU A 86 8.22 -8.13 0.34
C LEU A 86 7.65 -8.36 -1.08
N PRO A 87 6.72 -7.51 -1.55
CA PRO A 87 6.24 -7.50 -2.93
C PRO A 87 7.38 -7.52 -3.94
N THR A 88 7.21 -8.26 -5.03
CA THR A 88 8.27 -8.38 -6.05
C THR A 88 8.65 -7.03 -6.66
N ILE A 89 7.69 -6.13 -6.83
CA ILE A 89 7.90 -4.76 -7.32
C ILE A 89 8.77 -3.89 -6.38
N LEU A 90 8.94 -4.31 -5.13
CA LEU A 90 9.77 -3.62 -4.13
C LEU A 90 11.09 -4.34 -3.83
N LYS A 91 11.32 -5.55 -4.37
CA LYS A 91 12.63 -6.20 -4.32
C LYS A 91 13.63 -5.34 -5.12
#